data_AF-A0A7C2CEB4-F1
#
_entry.id   AF-A0A7C2CEB4-F1
#
_cell.length_a   1.000
_cell.length_b   1.000
_cell.length_c   1.000
_cell.angle_alpha   90.00
_cell.angle_beta   90.00
_cell.angle_gamma   90.00
#
_symmetry.space_group_name_H-M   'P 1'
#
loop_
_entity.id
_entity.type
_entity.pdbx_description
1 polymer ?
#
loop_
_entity_poly.entity_id
_entity_poly.type
_entity_poly.pdbx_seq_one_letter_code
_entity_poly.pdbx_strand_id
1 'polypeptide(L)'
;MSAEGAKTIVAALLGAWLMGSLAIAFVATHNFRAVDRVLRGASDRPELSTRLERLGATDARMLLRHLASEMNRFYFRAWGWGQLVLALLVLVGLWGGGIPDRLVRGLVLTMLGIILVAAFYITPEVVAIGRRLDFAPRDPPPPDFARFWRLHTAYTLLDLAKLGIGVLALIRLARPS
;
A
#
# COMPACT_ATOMS: atom_id res chain seq x y z
N MET A 1 29.17 -7.06 15.52
CA MET A 1 28.91 -6.31 14.27
C MET A 1 29.45 -4.89 14.46
N SER A 2 30.22 -4.36 13.51
CA SER A 2 30.70 -2.98 13.60
C SER A 2 29.55 -1.99 13.38
N ALA A 3 29.69 -0.75 13.89
CA ALA A 3 28.68 0.29 13.70
C ALA A 3 28.39 0.57 12.21
N GLU A 4 29.42 0.53 11.36
CA GLU A 4 29.28 0.66 9.90
C GLU A 4 28.53 -0.52 9.25
N GLY A 5 28.77 -1.75 9.72
CA GLY A 5 27.99 -2.92 9.30
C GLY A 5 26.51 -2.78 9.66
N ALA A 6 26.22 -2.27 10.86
CA ALA A 6 24.86 -2.01 11.30
C ALA A 6 24.16 -0.91 10.45
N LYS A 7 24.85 0.19 10.15
CA LYS A 7 24.32 1.26 9.29
C LYS A 7 23.93 0.73 7.91
N THR A 8 24.78 -0.11 7.31
CA THR A 8 24.51 -0.72 6.00
C THR A 8 23.25 -1.58 6.02
N ILE A 9 23.08 -2.42 7.03
CA ILE A 9 21.88 -3.27 7.18
C ILE A 9 20.64 -2.41 7.37
N VAL A 10 20.70 -1.40 8.24
CA VAL A 10 19.58 -0.47 8.48
C VAL A 10 19.20 0.28 7.20
N ALA A 11 20.20 0.73 6.42
CA ALA A 11 19.95 1.38 5.14
C ALA A 11 19.29 0.43 4.12
N ALA A 12 19.75 -0.82 4.05
CA ALA A 12 19.14 -1.83 3.18
C ALA A 12 17.67 -2.10 3.57
N LEU A 13 17.38 -2.22 4.87
CA LEU A 13 16.02 -2.43 5.38
C LEU A 13 15.11 -1.23 5.10
N LEU A 14 15.59 0.00 5.30
CA LEU A 14 14.86 1.22 4.94
C LEU A 14 14.61 1.29 3.43
N GLY A 15 15.59 0.94 2.61
CA GLY A 15 15.43 0.86 1.15
C GLY A 15 14.36 -0.14 0.74
N ALA A 16 14.37 -1.34 1.33
CA ALA A 16 13.34 -2.36 1.10
C ALA A 16 11.94 -1.89 1.50
N TRP A 17 11.83 -1.15 2.61
CA TRP A 17 10.57 -0.57 3.08
C TRP A 17 10.01 0.48 2.11
N LEU A 18 10.86 1.39 1.61
CA LEU A 18 10.44 2.38 0.62
C LEU A 18 10.03 1.71 -0.69
N MET A 19 10.86 0.79 -1.19
CA MET A 19 10.60 0.07 -2.43
C MET A 19 9.32 -0.76 -2.35
N GLY A 20 9.07 -1.43 -1.24
CA GLY A 20 7.83 -2.20 -1.07
C GLY A 20 6.58 -1.31 -1.09
N SER A 21 6.66 -0.08 -0.59
CA SER A 21 5.53 0.88 -0.67
C SER A 21 5.25 1.28 -2.12
N LEU A 22 6.30 1.56 -2.90
CA LEU A 22 6.19 1.83 -4.33
C LEU A 22 5.65 0.62 -5.11
N ALA A 23 6.10 -0.59 -4.75
CA ALA A 23 5.64 -1.83 -5.36
C ALA A 23 4.14 -2.06 -5.12
N ILE A 24 3.63 -1.80 -3.91
CA ILE A 24 2.20 -1.90 -3.62
C ILE A 24 1.39 -0.87 -4.39
N ALA A 25 1.85 0.38 -4.49
CA ALA A 25 1.18 1.40 -5.31
C ALA A 25 1.09 0.98 -6.79
N PHE A 26 2.17 0.39 -7.32
CA PHE A 26 2.20 -0.17 -8.67
C PHE A 26 1.23 -1.35 -8.84
N VAL A 27 1.29 -2.34 -7.95
CA VAL A 27 0.42 -3.53 -7.99
C VAL A 27 -1.06 -3.13 -7.89
N ALA A 28 -1.40 -2.19 -7.00
CA ALA A 28 -2.78 -1.74 -6.83
C ALA A 28 -3.35 -1.11 -8.11
N THR A 29 -2.54 -0.29 -8.78
CA THR A 29 -2.88 0.31 -10.07
C THR A 29 -2.99 -0.75 -11.17
N HIS A 30 -2.06 -1.71 -11.18
CA HIS A 30 -2.01 -2.78 -12.17
C HIS A 30 -3.23 -3.71 -12.08
N ASN A 31 -3.69 -4.04 -10.88
CA ASN A 31 -4.87 -4.89 -10.66
C ASN A 31 -6.14 -4.27 -11.25
N PHE A 32 -6.36 -2.96 -11.07
CA PHE A 32 -7.50 -2.30 -11.71
C PHE A 32 -7.36 -2.20 -13.23
N ARG A 33 -6.15 -1.91 -13.75
CA ARG A 33 -5.90 -1.91 -15.20
C ARG A 33 -6.03 -3.31 -15.83
N ALA A 34 -5.83 -4.37 -15.05
CA ALA A 34 -6.03 -5.75 -15.51
C ALA A 34 -7.49 -6.00 -15.92
N VAL A 35 -8.46 -5.38 -15.25
CA VAL A 35 -9.88 -5.46 -15.62
C VAL A 35 -10.09 -4.99 -17.07
N ASP A 36 -9.58 -3.80 -17.41
CA ASP A 36 -9.72 -3.24 -18.75
C ASP A 36 -8.94 -4.04 -19.80
N ARG A 37 -7.84 -4.69 -19.43
CA ARG A 37 -7.09 -5.58 -20.34
C ARG A 37 -7.86 -6.87 -20.63
N VAL A 38 -8.45 -7.49 -19.61
CA VAL A 38 -9.25 -8.72 -19.75
C VAL A 38 -10.48 -8.44 -20.62
N LEU A 39 -11.19 -7.34 -20.36
CA LEU A 39 -12.38 -6.99 -21.13
C LEU A 39 -12.07 -6.64 -22.59
N ARG A 40 -10.99 -5.88 -22.86
CA ARG A 40 -10.60 -5.53 -24.23
C ARG A 40 -10.04 -6.70 -25.03
N GLY A 41 -9.28 -7.59 -24.38
CA GLY A 41 -8.73 -8.78 -25.03
C GLY A 41 -9.71 -9.95 -25.13
N ALA A 42 -10.97 -9.77 -24.73
CA ALA A 42 -11.98 -10.82 -24.79
C ALA A 42 -12.34 -11.21 -26.23
N SER A 43 -12.32 -10.25 -27.17
CA SER A 43 -12.57 -10.50 -28.60
C SER A 43 -11.61 -11.51 -29.21
N ASP A 44 -10.38 -11.58 -28.68
CA ASP A 44 -9.32 -12.43 -29.20
C ASP A 44 -9.36 -13.85 -28.61
N ARG A 45 -10.34 -14.13 -27.73
CA ARG A 45 -10.48 -15.39 -26.97
C ARG A 45 -11.93 -15.87 -27.01
N PRO A 46 -12.32 -16.71 -27.98
CA PRO A 46 -13.72 -17.10 -28.21
C PRO A 46 -14.44 -17.65 -26.97
N GLU A 47 -13.76 -18.46 -26.16
CA GLU A 47 -14.34 -19.02 -24.93
C GLU A 47 -14.59 -17.97 -23.86
N LEU A 48 -13.71 -16.96 -23.78
CA LEU A 48 -13.86 -15.84 -22.83
C LEU A 48 -14.99 -14.90 -23.30
N SER A 49 -15.02 -14.54 -24.59
CA SER A 49 -16.10 -13.71 -25.15
C SER A 49 -17.47 -14.31 -24.88
N THR A 50 -17.64 -15.59 -25.22
CA THR A 50 -18.91 -16.32 -25.03
C THR A 50 -19.36 -16.31 -23.57
N ARG A 51 -18.42 -16.44 -22.61
CA ARG A 51 -18.74 -16.40 -21.18
C ARG A 51 -19.07 -14.99 -20.67
N LEU A 52 -18.37 -13.97 -21.17
CA LEU A 52 -18.63 -12.57 -20.79
C LEU A 52 -19.94 -12.05 -21.40
N GLU A 53 -20.29 -12.45 -22.61
CA GLU A 53 -21.57 -12.11 -23.25
C GLU A 53 -22.77 -12.61 -22.44
N ARG A 54 -22.68 -13.82 -21.88
CA ARG A 54 -23.72 -14.38 -20.99
C ARG A 54 -23.90 -13.59 -19.69
N LEU A 55 -22.85 -12.94 -19.20
CA LEU A 55 -22.90 -12.09 -18.01
C LEU A 55 -23.37 -10.66 -18.34
N GLY A 56 -23.16 -10.21 -19.57
CA GLY A 56 -23.34 -8.80 -19.93
C GLY A 56 -22.15 -7.93 -19.51
N ALA A 57 -21.87 -6.88 -20.28
CA ALA A 57 -20.67 -6.05 -20.11
C ALA A 57 -20.59 -5.36 -18.74
N THR A 58 -21.73 -4.92 -18.19
CA THR A 58 -21.81 -4.24 -16.89
C THR A 58 -21.43 -5.16 -15.75
N ASP A 59 -22.06 -6.33 -15.66
CA ASP A 59 -21.85 -7.27 -14.56
C ASP A 59 -20.48 -7.94 -14.66
N ALA A 60 -20.02 -8.27 -15.86
CA ALA A 60 -18.65 -8.72 -16.09
C ALA A 60 -17.60 -7.72 -15.55
N ARG A 61 -17.76 -6.43 -15.89
CA ARG A 61 -16.87 -5.37 -15.38
C ARG A 61 -16.97 -5.23 -13.87
N MET A 62 -18.17 -5.32 -13.31
CA MET A 62 -18.42 -5.22 -11.87
C MET A 62 -17.71 -6.34 -11.10
N LEU A 63 -17.88 -7.60 -11.53
CA LEU A 63 -17.25 -8.77 -10.92
C LEU A 63 -15.72 -8.71 -10.99
N LEU A 64 -15.16 -8.35 -12.15
CA LEU A 64 -13.71 -8.20 -12.30
C LEU A 64 -13.15 -7.05 -11.44
N ARG A 65 -13.87 -5.93 -11.32
CA ARG A 65 -13.48 -4.84 -10.40
C ARG A 65 -13.57 -5.25 -8.94
N HIS A 66 -14.56 -6.06 -8.56
CA HIS A 66 -14.64 -6.60 -7.21
C HIS A 66 -13.45 -7.52 -6.91
N LEU A 67 -13.09 -8.42 -7.84
CA LEU A 67 -11.89 -9.26 -7.72
C LEU A 67 -10.61 -8.42 -7.57
N ALA A 68 -10.40 -7.42 -8.43
CA ALA A 68 -9.27 -6.49 -8.31
C ALA A 68 -9.25 -5.77 -6.95
N SER A 69 -10.43 -5.44 -6.41
CA SER A 69 -10.55 -4.82 -5.08
C SER A 69 -10.15 -5.78 -3.96
N GLU A 70 -10.59 -7.04 -3.99
CA GLU A 70 -10.17 -8.06 -3.00
C GLU A 70 -8.66 -8.37 -3.10
N MET A 71 -8.09 -8.44 -4.30
CA MET A 71 -6.64 -8.56 -4.48
C MET A 71 -5.91 -7.39 -3.83
N ASN A 72 -6.36 -6.15 -4.07
CA ASN A 72 -5.77 -4.97 -3.46
C ASN A 72 -5.89 -4.99 -1.94
N ARG A 73 -7.07 -5.33 -1.39
CA ARG A 73 -7.29 -5.47 0.06
C ARG A 73 -6.31 -6.47 0.68
N PHE A 74 -6.08 -7.60 0.02
CA PHE A 74 -5.09 -8.58 0.44
C PHE A 74 -3.67 -7.99 0.45
N TYR A 75 -3.23 -7.38 -0.64
CA TYR A 75 -1.88 -6.82 -0.75
C TYR A 75 -1.62 -5.68 0.23
N PHE A 76 -2.57 -4.76 0.42
CA PHE A 76 -2.46 -3.69 1.40
C PHE A 76 -2.37 -4.21 2.83
N ARG A 77 -3.15 -5.25 3.18
CA ARG A 77 -3.08 -5.88 4.50
C ARG A 77 -1.75 -6.61 4.72
N ALA A 78 -1.32 -7.42 3.76
CA ALA A 78 -0.06 -8.13 3.82
C ALA A 78 1.12 -7.14 3.94
N TRP A 79 1.08 -6.07 3.17
CA TRP A 79 2.08 -5.00 3.25
C TRP A 79 2.03 -4.25 4.57
N GLY A 80 0.86 -3.94 5.12
CA GLY A 80 0.71 -3.35 6.45
C GLY A 80 1.49 -4.13 7.52
N TRP A 81 1.32 -5.46 7.54
CA TRP A 81 2.10 -6.34 8.42
C TRP A 81 3.60 -6.35 8.09
N GLY A 82 3.96 -6.43 6.81
CA GLY A 82 5.36 -6.36 6.36
C GLY A 82 6.07 -5.08 6.81
N GLN A 83 5.37 -3.95 6.76
CA GLN A 83 5.89 -2.67 7.24
C GLN A 83 6.12 -2.65 8.75
N LEU A 84 5.26 -3.28 9.55
CA LEU A 84 5.46 -3.38 11.01
C LEU A 84 6.69 -4.24 11.34
N VAL A 85 6.88 -5.35 10.61
CA VAL A 85 8.08 -6.19 10.74
C VAL A 85 9.34 -5.40 10.36
N LEU A 86 9.32 -4.71 9.21
CA LEU A 86 10.44 -3.86 8.78
C LEU A 86 10.74 -2.74 9.77
N ALA A 87 9.71 -2.08 10.32
CA ALA A 87 9.87 -1.07 11.36
C ALA A 87 10.61 -1.65 12.57
N LEU A 88 10.18 -2.79 13.07
CA LEU A 88 10.82 -3.46 14.21
C LEU A 88 12.29 -3.79 13.90
N LEU A 89 12.58 -4.36 12.72
CA LEU A 89 13.95 -4.71 12.32
C LEU A 89 14.85 -3.47 12.21
N VAL A 90 14.35 -2.38 11.62
CA VAL A 90 15.07 -1.11 11.51
C VAL A 90 15.36 -0.54 12.90
N LEU A 91 14.36 -0.50 13.79
CA LEU A 91 14.52 -0.02 15.16
C LEU A 91 15.56 -0.90 15.89
N VAL A 92 15.42 -2.23 15.88
CA VAL A 92 16.42 -3.15 16.47
C VAL A 92 17.83 -2.89 15.92
N GLY A 93 17.97 -2.66 14.61
CA GLY A 93 19.26 -2.30 14.02
C GLY A 93 19.82 -0.97 14.51
N LEU A 94 18.97 0.05 14.70
CA LEU A 94 19.37 1.37 15.21
C LEU A 94 19.85 1.35 16.67
N TRP A 95 19.11 0.67 17.57
CA TRP A 95 19.52 0.57 18.99
C TRP A 95 20.57 -0.52 19.22
N GLY A 96 20.35 -1.72 18.68
CA GLY A 96 21.26 -2.86 18.86
C GLY A 96 22.59 -2.72 18.11
N GLY A 97 22.61 -1.95 17.02
CA GLY A 97 23.83 -1.61 16.28
C GLY A 97 24.61 -0.41 16.83
N GLY A 98 24.11 0.23 17.90
CA GLY A 98 24.79 1.36 18.55
C GLY A 98 24.84 2.65 17.71
N ILE A 99 23.91 2.85 16.76
CA ILE A 99 23.87 4.05 15.91
C ILE A 99 23.26 5.21 16.70
N PRO A 100 24.04 6.24 17.12
CA PRO A 100 23.59 7.22 18.12
C PRO A 100 22.70 8.34 17.55
N ASP A 101 22.30 8.25 16.28
CA ASP A 101 21.59 9.32 15.57
C ASP A 101 20.13 9.46 16.03
N ARG A 102 19.90 10.43 16.93
CA ARG A 102 18.58 10.74 17.48
C ARG A 102 17.58 11.18 16.42
N LEU A 103 18.04 11.87 15.37
CA LEU A 103 17.16 12.34 14.30
C LEU A 103 16.67 11.15 13.47
N VAL A 104 17.56 10.24 13.06
CA VAL A 104 17.16 9.03 12.32
C VAL A 104 16.17 8.20 13.13
N ARG A 105 16.42 8.00 14.43
CA ARG A 105 15.48 7.30 15.32
C ARG A 105 14.11 7.98 15.38
N GLY A 106 14.07 9.30 15.53
CA GLY A 106 12.84 10.08 15.53
C GLY A 106 12.05 9.97 14.20
N LEU A 107 12.76 10.00 13.07
CA LEU A 107 12.14 9.84 11.74
C LEU A 107 11.52 8.44 11.59
N VAL A 108 12.24 7.37 11.95
CA VAL A 108 11.72 6.00 11.87
C VAL A 108 10.54 5.77 12.83
N LEU A 109 10.59 6.32 14.06
CA LEU A 109 9.46 6.28 14.99
C LEU A 109 8.24 7.02 14.43
N THR A 110 8.45 8.14 13.74
CA THR A 110 7.36 8.87 13.07
C THR A 110 6.75 8.03 11.94
N MET A 111 7.57 7.37 11.13
CA MET A 111 7.09 6.43 10.10
C MET A 111 6.26 5.29 10.72
N LEU A 112 6.74 4.71 11.82
CA LEU A 112 5.99 3.69 12.56
C LEU A 112 4.64 4.22 13.04
N GLY A 113 4.60 5.42 13.63
CA GLY A 113 3.34 6.06 14.07
C GLY A 113 2.34 6.21 12.92
N ILE A 114 2.80 6.67 11.75
CA ILE A 114 1.97 6.76 10.54
C ILE A 114 1.38 5.38 10.16
N ILE A 115 2.20 4.34 10.19
CA ILE A 115 1.77 2.98 9.82
C ILE A 115 0.80 2.40 10.85
N LEU A 116 0.98 2.65 12.13
CA LEU A 116 0.03 2.21 13.15
C LEU A 116 -1.35 2.82 12.90
N VAL A 117 -1.42 4.13 12.63
CA VAL A 117 -2.68 4.80 12.27
C VAL A 117 -3.25 4.23 10.96
N ALA A 118 -2.41 4.04 9.93
CA ALA A 118 -2.87 3.52 8.65
C ALA A 118 -3.39 2.07 8.75
N ALA A 119 -2.68 1.19 9.46
CA ALA A 119 -2.96 -0.23 9.54
C ALA A 119 -4.14 -0.56 10.48
N PHE A 120 -4.25 0.14 11.61
CA PHE A 120 -5.25 -0.17 12.63
C PHE A 120 -6.51 0.71 12.56
N TYR A 121 -6.45 1.87 11.90
CA TYR A 121 -7.60 2.78 11.81
C TYR A 121 -8.04 3.02 10.36
N ILE A 122 -7.16 3.53 9.49
CA ILE A 122 -7.59 3.96 8.16
C ILE A 122 -7.93 2.78 7.25
N THR A 123 -7.05 1.77 7.18
CA THR A 123 -7.23 0.62 6.28
C THR A 123 -8.50 -0.17 6.60
N PRO A 124 -8.79 -0.56 7.86
CA PRO A 124 -10.02 -1.27 8.19
C PRO A 124 -11.28 -0.50 7.78
N GLU A 125 -11.30 0.82 8.00
CA GLU A 125 -12.43 1.68 7.62
C GLU A 125 -12.60 1.78 6.09
N VAL A 126 -11.51 1.98 5.35
CA VAL A 126 -11.52 1.99 3.87
C VAL A 126 -12.04 0.65 3.33
N VAL A 127 -11.62 -0.46 3.91
CA VAL A 127 -12.08 -1.80 3.50
C VAL A 127 -13.57 -2.00 3.81
N ALA A 128 -14.00 -1.63 5.01
CA ALA A 128 -15.38 -1.79 5.44
C ALA A 128 -16.34 -0.97 4.56
N ILE A 129 -16.00 0.30 4.30
CA ILE A 129 -16.80 1.16 3.41
C ILE A 129 -16.71 0.64 1.97
N GLY A 130 -15.51 0.30 1.49
CA GLY A 130 -15.30 -0.20 0.13
C GLY A 130 -16.16 -1.41 -0.20
N ARG A 131 -16.28 -2.37 0.73
CA ARG A 131 -17.12 -3.56 0.55
C ARG A 131 -18.61 -3.23 0.38
N ARG A 132 -19.11 -2.21 1.09
CA ARG A 132 -20.49 -1.71 0.90
C ARG A 132 -20.68 -1.02 -0.45
N LEU A 133 -19.61 -0.42 -0.99
CA LEU A 133 -19.64 0.29 -2.26
C LEU A 133 -19.40 -0.60 -3.49
N ASP A 134 -18.94 -1.85 -3.33
CA ASP A 134 -18.54 -2.72 -4.44
C ASP A 134 -19.67 -2.92 -5.47
N PHE A 135 -20.91 -2.99 -5.00
CA PHE A 135 -22.12 -3.22 -5.81
C PHE A 135 -23.15 -2.09 -5.69
N ALA A 136 -22.80 -0.99 -5.02
CA ALA A 136 -23.72 0.13 -4.83
C ALA A 136 -23.95 0.87 -6.16
N PRO A 137 -25.18 1.36 -6.43
CA PRO A 137 -25.43 2.30 -7.51
C PRO A 137 -24.50 3.52 -7.39
N ARG A 138 -23.99 4.01 -8.52
CA ARG A 138 -23.13 5.20 -8.55
C ARG A 138 -23.90 6.47 -8.91
N ASP A 139 -25.13 6.31 -9.39
CA ASP A 139 -26.03 7.39 -9.73
C ASP A 139 -27.43 7.11 -9.13
N PRO A 140 -27.86 7.88 -8.11
CA PRO A 140 -27.08 8.89 -7.40
C PRO A 140 -25.93 8.27 -6.56
N PRO A 141 -24.89 9.04 -6.18
CA PRO A 141 -23.81 8.54 -5.34
C PRO A 141 -24.31 8.10 -3.96
N PRO A 142 -23.83 6.97 -3.42
CA PRO A 142 -24.23 6.52 -2.10
C PRO A 142 -23.62 7.42 -1.01
N PRO A 143 -24.28 7.60 0.15
CA PRO A 143 -23.81 8.50 1.22
C PRO A 143 -22.36 8.24 1.67
N ASP A 144 -21.95 6.98 1.63
CA ASP A 144 -20.62 6.52 2.05
C ASP A 144 -19.49 6.87 1.07
N PHE A 145 -19.81 7.29 -0.16
CA PHE A 145 -18.84 7.54 -1.22
C PHE A 145 -17.86 8.66 -0.86
N ALA A 146 -18.36 9.77 -0.29
CA ALA A 146 -17.51 10.88 0.15
C ALA A 146 -16.58 10.48 1.30
N ARG A 147 -17.07 9.66 2.24
CA ARG A 147 -16.26 9.17 3.36
C ARG A 147 -15.14 8.25 2.89
N PHE A 148 -15.44 7.34 1.96
CA PHE A 148 -14.42 6.48 1.34
C PHE A 148 -13.28 7.29 0.75
N TRP A 149 -13.58 8.29 -0.08
CA TRP A 149 -12.55 9.11 -0.74
C TRP A 149 -11.73 9.93 0.25
N ARG A 150 -12.35 10.51 1.30
CA ARG A 150 -11.58 11.19 2.36
C ARG A 150 -10.56 10.28 3.02
N LEU A 151 -10.97 9.06 3.40
CA LEU A 151 -10.06 8.09 4.03
C LEU A 151 -8.99 7.58 3.07
N HIS A 152 -9.35 7.32 1.81
CA HIS A 152 -8.41 6.88 0.78
C HIS A 152 -7.36 7.96 0.46
N THR A 153 -7.77 9.22 0.36
CA THR A 153 -6.86 10.36 0.19
C THR A 153 -5.97 10.53 1.42
N ALA A 154 -6.53 10.44 2.63
CA ALA A 154 -5.73 10.50 3.87
C ALA A 154 -4.67 9.40 3.92
N TYR A 155 -5.03 8.16 3.58
CA TYR A 155 -4.08 7.04 3.46
C TYR A 155 -2.95 7.38 2.48
N THR A 156 -3.31 7.84 1.27
CA THR A 156 -2.33 8.14 0.21
C THR A 156 -1.36 9.25 0.63
N LEU A 157 -1.87 10.34 1.23
CA LEU A 157 -1.03 11.45 1.70
C LEU A 157 -0.10 11.01 2.83
N LEU A 158 -0.58 10.20 3.77
CA LEU A 158 0.23 9.66 4.84
C LEU A 158 1.32 8.72 4.32
N ASP A 159 1.01 7.87 3.33
CA ASP A 159 2.00 6.98 2.72
C ASP A 159 3.09 7.77 1.97
N LEU A 160 2.72 8.83 1.25
CA LEU A 160 3.66 9.75 0.60
C LEU A 160 4.53 10.51 1.62
N ALA A 161 3.94 11.02 2.70
CA ALA A 161 4.68 11.68 3.77
C ALA A 161 5.69 10.72 4.42
N LYS A 162 5.27 9.48 4.72
CA LYS A 162 6.13 8.41 5.24
C LYS A 162 7.28 8.09 4.28
N LEU A 163 7.02 8.01 2.97
CA LEU A 163 8.05 7.82 1.96
C LEU A 163 9.10 8.95 2.01
N GLY A 164 8.66 10.21 2.06
CA GLY A 164 9.56 11.37 2.18
C GLY A 164 10.41 11.34 3.46
N ILE A 165 9.79 10.99 4.60
CA ILE A 165 10.48 10.82 5.88
C ILE A 165 11.55 9.72 5.79
N GLY A 166 11.23 8.58 5.17
CA GLY A 166 12.17 7.48 5.03
C GLY A 166 13.33 7.79 4.08
N VAL A 167 13.10 8.54 3.00
CA VAL A 167 14.17 9.07 2.14
C VAL A 167 15.08 10.00 2.94
N LEU A 168 14.50 10.90 3.74
CA LEU A 168 15.28 11.78 4.62
C LEU A 168 16.11 10.99 5.64
N ALA A 169 15.54 9.93 6.23
CA ALA A 169 16.24 9.05 7.15
C ALA A 169 17.42 8.33 6.48
N LEU A 170 17.24 7.84 5.25
CA LEU A 170 18.32 7.23 4.46
C LEU A 170 19.45 8.22 4.15
N ILE A 171 19.11 9.41 3.65
CA ILE A 171 20.09 10.46 3.36
C ILE A 171 20.87 10.82 4.63
N ARG A 172 20.18 10.95 5.77
CA ARG A 172 20.82 11.30 7.04
C ARG A 172 21.72 10.19 7.57
N LEU A 173 21.34 8.93 7.38
CA LEU A 173 22.10 7.75 7.79
C LEU A 173 23.36 7.54 6.94
N ALA A 174 23.30 7.91 5.65
CA ALA A 174 24.41 7.77 4.71
C ALA A 174 25.49 8.87 4.87
N ARG A 175 25.26 9.90 5.68
CA ARG A 175 26.27 10.93 5.94
C ARG A 175 27.43 10.32 6.76
N PRO A 176 28.69 10.60 6.39
CA PRO A 176 29.82 10.23 7.23
C PRO A 176 29.66 10.92 8.59
N SER A 177 29.80 10.13 9.65
CA SER A 177 29.76 10.57 11.05
C SER A 177 31.08 11.18 11.48
#